data_AF-A0A967I9C7-F1
#
_entry.id   AF-A0A967I9C7-F1
#
_cell.length_a   1.000
_cell.length_b   1.000
_cell.length_c   1.000
_cell.angle_alpha   90.00
_cell.angle_beta   90.00
_cell.angle_gamma   90.00
#
_symmetry.space_group_name_H-M   'P 1'
#
loop_
_entity.id
_entity.type
_entity.pdbx_description
1 polymer ?
#
loop_
_entity_poly.entity_id
_entity_poly.type
_entity_poly.pdbx_seq_one_letter_code
_entity_poly.pdbx_strand_id
1 'polypeptide(L)' 'AGKSTLLRLLSGLEHPDDGSIRSNGKLLFDTGRNIALPPARRRTGLLFQHLALFPHLDVRANIGFGLKA' A
#
# COMPACT_ATOMS: atom_id res chain seq x y z
N ALA A 1 -6.44 17.65 6.37
CA ALA A 1 -7.53 16.64 6.46
C ALA A 1 -6.94 15.27 6.14
N GLY A 2 -6.95 14.32 7.09
CA GLY A 2 -6.16 13.05 7.13
C GLY A 2 -6.32 12.01 6.02
N LYS A 3 -6.62 12.42 4.78
CA LYS A 3 -6.73 11.56 3.59
C LYS A 3 -5.42 10.85 3.29
N SER A 4 -4.29 11.55 3.35
CA SER A 4 -2.97 10.95 3.11
C SER A 4 -2.65 9.88 4.15
N THR A 5 -2.98 10.13 5.43
CA THR A 5 -2.87 9.14 6.51
C THR A 5 -3.74 7.92 6.20
N LEU A 6 -5.02 8.11 5.86
CA LEU A 6 -5.91 7.01 5.50
C LEU A 6 -5.35 6.15 4.35
N LEU A 7 -4.82 6.76 3.29
CA LEU A 7 -4.21 6.03 2.18
C LEU A 7 -2.95 5.25 2.59
N ARG A 8 -2.12 5.81 3.50
CA ARG A 8 -0.95 5.11 4.06
C ARG A 8 -1.36 3.93 4.95
N LEU A 9 -2.39 4.09 5.76
CA LEU A 9 -2.96 3.01 6.58
C LEU A 9 -3.51 1.87 5.72
N LEU A 10 -4.28 2.18 4.67
CA LEU A 10 -4.84 1.19 3.74
C LEU A 10 -3.73 0.44 2.99
N SER A 11 -2.73 1.15 2.47
CA SER A 11 -1.58 0.56 1.76
C SER A 11 -0.61 -0.21 2.68
N GLY A 12 -0.70 -0.02 3.99
CA GLY A 12 0.18 -0.66 4.98
C GLY A 12 1.53 0.01 5.16
N LEU A 13 1.67 1.26 4.69
CA LEU A 13 2.86 2.09 4.92
C LEU A 13 2.89 2.66 6.34
N GLU A 14 1.73 2.74 6.98
CA GLU A 14 1.55 3.09 8.40
C GLU A 14 0.59 2.07 9.03
N HIS A 15 0.65 1.94 10.37
CA HIS A 15 -0.25 1.08 11.14
C HIS A 15 -1.20 1.93 12.00
N PRO A 16 -2.49 1.56 12.10
CA PRO A 16 -3.38 2.14 13.09
C PRO A 16 -2.89 1.86 14.50
N ASP A 17 -3.17 2.77 15.43
CA ASP A 17 -2.94 2.53 16.86
C ASP A 17 -3.84 1.40 17.40
N ASP A 18 -5.09 1.35 16.91
CA ASP A 18 -6.05 0.30 17.24
C ASP A 18 -7.06 0.05 16.09
N GLY A 19 -7.73 -1.11 16.12
CA GLY A 19 -8.81 -1.49 15.22
C GLY A 19 -8.42 -2.50 14.14
N SER A 20 -9.18 -2.51 13.05
CA SER A 20 -9.00 -3.47 11.95
C SER A 20 -9.21 -2.83 10.58
N ILE A 21 -8.52 -3.39 9.57
CA ILE A 21 -8.65 -3.01 8.16
C ILE A 21 -9.03 -4.25 7.37
N ARG A 22 -10.12 -4.17 6.62
CA ARG A 22 -10.59 -5.21 5.70
C ARG A 22 -10.75 -4.64 4.30
N SER A 23 -10.39 -5.43 3.29
CA SER A 23 -10.64 -5.11 1.88
C SER A 23 -11.17 -6.35 1.17
N ASN A 24 -12.33 -6.23 0.52
CA ASN A 24 -13.00 -7.35 -0.17
C ASN A 24 -13.10 -8.61 0.71
N GLY A 25 -13.50 -8.44 1.98
CA GLY A 25 -13.61 -9.54 2.95
C GLY A 25 -12.29 -10.05 3.53
N LYS A 26 -11.14 -9.71 2.94
CA LYS A 26 -9.80 -10.08 3.43
C LYS A 26 -9.37 -9.16 4.57
N LEU A 27 -8.98 -9.75 5.69
CA LEU A 27 -8.38 -9.04 6.82
C LEU A 27 -6.93 -8.67 6.46
N LEU A 28 -6.62 -7.37 6.51
CA LEU A 28 -5.30 -6.81 6.19
C LEU A 28 -4.54 -6.39 7.45
N PHE A 29 -5.26 -5.89 8.46
CA PHE A 29 -4.70 -5.48 9.74
C PHE A 29 -5.74 -5.73 10.84
N ASP A 30 -5.31 -6.15 12.01
CA ASP A 30 -6.13 -6.32 13.21
C ASP A 30 -5.24 -6.34 14.46
N THR A 31 -5.43 -5.38 15.35
CA THR A 31 -4.65 -5.27 16.59
C THR A 31 -4.91 -6.44 17.54
N GLY A 32 -6.18 -6.75 17.81
CA GLY A 32 -6.58 -7.81 18.75
C GLY A 32 -6.13 -9.21 18.32
N ARG A 33 -5.93 -9.44 17.02
CA ARG A 33 -5.46 -10.71 16.47
C ARG A 33 -3.98 -10.71 16.11
N ASN A 34 -3.26 -9.61 16.34
CA ASN A 34 -1.87 -9.41 15.95
C ASN A 34 -1.61 -9.71 14.46
N ILE A 35 -2.48 -9.22 13.59
CA ILE A 35 -2.38 -9.38 12.13
C ILE A 35 -1.94 -8.04 11.53
N ALA A 36 -0.84 -8.06 10.77
CA ALA A 36 -0.42 -6.94 9.95
C ALA A 36 0.16 -7.45 8.63
N LEU A 37 -0.64 -7.44 7.56
CA LEU A 37 -0.16 -7.82 6.23
C LEU A 37 0.80 -6.74 5.72
N PRO A 38 1.99 -7.11 5.23
CA PRO A 38 2.91 -6.14 4.63
C PRO A 38 2.32 -5.56 3.34
N PRO A 39 2.68 -4.32 2.95
CA PRO A 39 2.15 -3.63 1.77
C PRO A 39 2.08 -4.49 0.51
N ALA A 40 3.16 -5.21 0.20
CA ALA A 40 3.26 -6.06 -0.98
C ALA A 40 2.20 -7.18 -1.04
N ARG A 41 1.62 -7.60 0.09
CA ARG A 41 0.60 -8.66 0.17
C ARG A 41 -0.84 -8.13 0.25
N ARG A 42 -1.02 -6.80 0.26
CA ARG A 42 -2.34 -6.15 0.36
C ARG A 42 -3.07 -6.03 -0.97
N ARG A 43 -2.41 -6.30 -2.11
CA ARG A 43 -2.96 -6.17 -3.47
C ARG A 43 -3.54 -4.77 -3.74
N THR A 44 -2.83 -3.73 -3.27
CA THR A 44 -3.16 -2.32 -3.44
C THR A 44 -2.05 -1.60 -4.18
N GLY A 45 -2.38 -0.68 -5.08
CA GLY A 45 -1.44 0.29 -5.65
C GLY A 45 -1.65 1.67 -5.03
N LEU A 46 -0.56 2.39 -4.71
CA LEU A 46 -0.61 3.76 -4.21
C LEU A 46 0.00 4.70 -5.23
N LEU A 47 -0.79 5.66 -5.70
CA LEU A 47 -0.32 6.75 -6.56
C LEU A 47 -0.03 7.97 -5.69
N PHE A 48 1.22 8.41 -5.68
CA PHE A 48 1.64 9.59 -4.93
C PHE A 48 1.38 10.88 -5.72
N GLN A 49 1.23 12.01 -5.02
CA GLN A 49 1.07 13.31 -5.66
C GLN A 49 2.36 13.78 -6.37
N HIS A 50 3.53 13.36 -5.86
CA HIS A 50 4.80 13.54 -6.54
C HIS A 50 5.10 12.34 -7.42
N LEU A 51 5.74 12.58 -8.57
CA LEU A 51 6.14 11.53 -9.51
C LEU A 51 7.05 10.51 -8.80
N ALA A 52 6.60 9.26 -8.74
CA ALA A 52 7.38 8.12 -8.26
C ALA A 52 7.98 7.33 -9.44
N LEU A 53 8.39 8.04 -10.50
CA LEU A 53 9.04 7.43 -11.66
C LEU A 53 10.51 7.17 -11.35
N PHE A 54 11.03 6.07 -11.90
CA PHE A 54 12.46 5.82 -11.96
C PHE A 54 13.03 6.64 -13.13
N PRO A 55 13.81 7.71 -12.85
CA PRO A 55 14.20 8.68 -13.88
C PRO A 55 15.19 8.12 -14.90
N HIS A 56 15.84 7.00 -14.58
CA HIS A 56 16.78 6.29 -15.44
C HIS A 56 16.13 5.19 -16.28
N LEU A 57 14.81 5.00 -16.17
CA LEU A 57 14.05 4.01 -16.94
C LEU A 57 13.16 4.70 -17.97
N ASP A 58 13.00 4.08 -19.13
CA ASP A 58 11.98 4.52 -20.09
C ASP A 58 10.55 4.22 -19.59
N VAL A 59 9.53 4.65 -20.35
CA VAL A 59 8.12 4.48 -19.99
C VAL A 59 7.76 3.00 -19.83
N ARG A 60 8.21 2.13 -20.76
CA ARG A 60 7.92 0.70 -20.73
C ARG A 60 8.51 0.03 -19.50
N ALA A 61 9.75 0.39 -19.17
CA ALA A 61 10.48 -0.13 -18.02
C ALA A 61 9.89 0.36 -16.69
N ASN A 62 9.41 1.61 -16.60
CA ASN A 62 8.68 2.11 -15.43
C ASN A 62 7.38 1.32 -15.19
N ILE A 63 6.56 1.13 -16.22
CA ILE A 63 5.29 0.38 -16.12
C ILE A 63 5.55 -1.09 -15.75
N GLY A 64 6.58 -1.69 -16.34
CA GLY A 64 6.93 -3.11 -16.13
C GLY A 64 7.74 -3.41 -14.87
N PHE A 65 8.18 -2.41 -14.11
CA PHE A 65 9.10 -2.59 -12.99
C PHE A 65 8.58 -3.59 -11.95
N GLY A 66 7.31 -3.47 -11.56
CA GLY A 66 6.67 -4.38 -10.59
C GLY A 66 6.16 -5.71 -11.17
N LEU A 67 6.28 -5.92 -12.49
CA LEU A 67 5.85 -7.16 -13.16
C LEU A 67 6.97 -8.18 -13.31
N LYS A 68 8.23 -7.76 -13.11
CA LYS A 68 9.40 -8.64 -13.06
C LYS A 68 9.57 -9.17 -11.62
N ALA A 69 8.69 -10.06 -11.21
CA ALA A 69 8.76 -10.76 -9.93
C ALA A 69 8.86 -12.28 -10.17
#